data_AF-A0AAD7JV64-F1
#
_entry.id   AF-A0AAD7JV64-F1
#
_cell.length_a   1.000
_cell.length_b   1.000
_cell.length_c   1.000
_cell.angle_alpha   90.00
_cell.angle_beta   90.00
_cell.angle_gamma   90.00
#
_symmetry.space_group_name_H-M   'P 1'
#
loop_
_entity.id
_entity.type
_entity.pdbx_description
1 polymer ?
#
loop_
_entity_poly.entity_id
_entity_poly.type
_entity_poly.pdbx_seq_one_letter_code
_entity_poly.pdbx_strand_id
1 'polypeptide(L)'
;MPPQFMALPTELLDVVASHVPVHDLPALCRANHRLYDVCLRWIYHTLSPATVARAVEIFKVLVSNEVAGAFVKVFIIRLRFDGVFKSFTRLMAKALINLTSLESLNCSFSPRVFSSLSLTSFPRLLDCKIPFCADAVVFLRLHPTLVKLRLIPDFSLARPTYSSSPISLPVLREFSGPAWAAREIVPHSSIEVVTLAWNESFPETYHIVLNGFSGIQQPLRVMNNLVFTWDPVFLLAIAKHLPRLAVCNIWKMVTAWPGDNTLEAFYDALKTAILDLTHLVIFSCTLICRCLRIGIPFGSLADVHTCQQYDVAPWRGELLVSPRSR
;
A
#
# COMPACT_ATOMS: atom_id res chain seq x y z
N MET A 1 -12.44 -42.82 -28.12
CA MET A 1 -13.38 -41.80 -27.60
C MET A 1 -12.57 -40.56 -27.24
N PRO A 2 -12.86 -39.38 -27.80
CA PRO A 2 -12.17 -38.16 -27.40
C PRO A 2 -12.45 -37.89 -25.92
N PRO A 3 -11.46 -37.46 -25.13
CA PRO A 3 -11.67 -37.12 -23.73
C PRO A 3 -12.73 -36.02 -23.65
N GLN A 4 -13.83 -36.32 -22.95
CA GLN A 4 -14.90 -35.35 -22.76
C GLN A 4 -14.43 -34.30 -21.76
N PHE A 5 -13.96 -33.16 -22.26
CA PHE A 5 -13.66 -31.96 -21.47
C PHE A 5 -14.84 -31.58 -20.53
N MET A 6 -16.06 -31.99 -20.90
CA MET A 6 -17.29 -31.82 -20.14
C MET A 6 -17.40 -32.66 -18.87
N ALA A 7 -16.58 -33.71 -18.72
CA ALA A 7 -16.55 -34.57 -17.54
C ALA A 7 -15.62 -34.04 -16.44
N LEU A 8 -14.94 -32.92 -16.67
CA LEU A 8 -14.07 -32.32 -15.66
C LEU A 8 -14.90 -31.76 -14.49
N PRO A 9 -14.48 -32.01 -13.24
CA PRO A 9 -15.00 -31.33 -12.06
C PRO A 9 -14.91 -29.81 -12.18
N THR A 10 -15.82 -29.10 -11.53
CA THR A 10 -15.90 -27.63 -11.56
C THR A 10 -14.63 -26.96 -11.07
N GLU A 11 -13.91 -27.60 -10.15
CA GLU A 11 -12.64 -27.14 -9.60
C GLU A 11 -11.56 -27.12 -10.68
N LEU A 12 -11.53 -28.14 -11.56
CA LEU A 12 -10.58 -28.17 -12.68
C LEU A 12 -10.92 -27.13 -13.74
N LEU A 13 -12.21 -26.90 -13.99
CA LEU A 13 -12.64 -25.83 -14.90
C LEU A 13 -12.26 -24.44 -14.35
N ASP A 14 -12.35 -24.25 -13.04
CA ASP A 14 -11.94 -23.00 -12.37
C ASP A 14 -10.44 -22.75 -12.52
N VAL A 15 -9.62 -23.79 -12.32
CA VAL A 15 -8.17 -23.73 -12.57
C VAL A 15 -7.86 -23.44 -14.05
N VAL A 16 -8.60 -24.03 -15.00
CA VAL A 16 -8.41 -23.69 -16.42
C VAL A 16 -8.73 -22.22 -16.67
N ALA A 17 -9.89 -21.74 -16.19
CA ALA A 17 -10.30 -20.36 -16.38
C ALA A 17 -9.33 -19.35 -15.72
N SER A 18 -8.71 -19.68 -14.59
CA SER A 18 -7.75 -18.81 -13.90
C SER A 18 -6.47 -18.56 -14.70
N HIS A 19 -6.15 -19.42 -15.67
CA HIS A 19 -4.95 -19.29 -16.52
C HIS A 19 -5.26 -18.66 -17.89
N VAL A 20 -6.54 -18.45 -18.22
CA VAL A 20 -6.94 -17.85 -19.49
C VAL A 20 -6.87 -16.32 -19.37
N PRO A 21 -6.31 -15.61 -20.36
CA PRO A 21 -6.33 -14.16 -20.38
C PRO A 21 -7.76 -13.61 -20.27
N VAL A 22 -7.96 -12.56 -19.46
CA VAL A 22 -9.30 -12.00 -19.18
C VAL A 22 -10.07 -11.59 -20.45
N HIS A 23 -9.36 -11.19 -21.52
CA HIS A 23 -9.97 -10.82 -22.79
C HIS A 23 -10.56 -12.01 -23.59
N ASP A 24 -10.09 -13.23 -23.32
CA ASP A 24 -10.55 -14.46 -23.99
C ASP A 24 -11.68 -15.16 -23.23
N LEU A 25 -11.85 -14.87 -21.93
CA LEU A 25 -12.91 -15.45 -21.11
C LEU A 25 -14.34 -15.27 -21.70
N PRO A 26 -14.71 -14.13 -22.31
CA PRO A 26 -16.03 -13.99 -22.94
C PRO A 26 -16.24 -14.94 -24.14
N ALA A 27 -15.17 -15.36 -24.82
CA ALA A 27 -15.29 -16.39 -25.87
C ALA A 27 -15.60 -17.76 -25.25
N LEU A 28 -14.94 -18.11 -24.14
CA LEU A 28 -15.20 -19.35 -23.40
C LEU A 28 -16.61 -19.38 -22.78
N CYS A 29 -17.08 -18.25 -22.25
CA CYS A 29 -18.46 -18.11 -21.77
C CYS A 29 -19.49 -18.47 -22.86
N ARG A 30 -19.22 -18.10 -24.11
CA ARG A 30 -20.11 -18.38 -25.25
C ARG A 30 -20.00 -19.80 -25.78
N ALA A 31 -18.87 -20.46 -25.56
CA ALA A 31 -18.64 -21.84 -26.01
C ALA A 31 -19.46 -22.85 -25.20
N ASN A 32 -19.71 -22.60 -23.90
CA ASN A 32 -20.38 -23.57 -23.04
C ASN A 32 -21.04 -22.95 -21.80
N HIS A 33 -22.25 -23.42 -21.45
CA HIS A 33 -22.97 -22.97 -20.26
C HIS A 33 -22.29 -23.34 -18.93
N ARG A 34 -21.58 -24.48 -18.84
CA ARG A 34 -20.81 -24.81 -17.62
C ARG A 34 -19.60 -23.89 -17.45
N LEU A 35 -18.96 -23.53 -18.56
CA LEU A 35 -17.86 -22.56 -18.55
C LEU A 35 -18.36 -21.14 -18.29
N TYR A 36 -19.61 -20.83 -18.65
CA TYR A 36 -20.20 -19.52 -18.42
C TYR A 36 -20.07 -19.09 -16.95
N ASP A 37 -20.57 -19.88 -16.00
CA ASP A 37 -20.57 -19.51 -14.58
C ASP A 37 -19.14 -19.39 -14.00
N VAL A 38 -18.25 -20.30 -14.40
CA VAL A 38 -16.85 -20.29 -13.97
C VAL A 38 -16.12 -19.07 -14.53
N CYS A 39 -16.19 -18.85 -15.85
CA CYS A 39 -15.54 -17.72 -16.51
C CYS A 39 -16.11 -16.38 -16.04
N LEU A 40 -17.41 -16.30 -15.74
CA LEU A 40 -18.04 -15.09 -15.24
C LEU A 40 -17.41 -14.62 -13.92
N ARG A 41 -17.08 -15.56 -13.02
CA ARG A 41 -16.36 -15.24 -11.77
C ARG A 41 -15.02 -14.58 -12.06
N TRP A 42 -14.24 -15.13 -13.00
CA TRP A 42 -12.93 -14.61 -13.38
C TRP A 42 -13.00 -13.28 -14.15
N ILE A 43 -14.03 -13.07 -14.96
CA ILE A 43 -14.28 -11.79 -15.64
C ILE A 43 -14.49 -10.65 -14.63
N TYR A 44 -15.25 -10.90 -13.56
CA TYR A 44 -15.55 -9.89 -12.54
C TYR A 44 -14.58 -9.89 -11.36
N HIS A 45 -13.71 -10.89 -11.24
CA HIS A 45 -12.77 -11.06 -10.12
C HIS A 45 -11.95 -9.80 -9.83
N THR A 46 -11.41 -9.18 -10.88
CA THR A 46 -10.57 -7.98 -10.78
C THR A 46 -11.09 -6.90 -11.71
N LEU A 47 -11.56 -5.80 -11.12
CA LEU A 47 -12.04 -4.65 -11.87
C LEU A 47 -11.12 -3.45 -11.65
N SER A 48 -10.63 -2.91 -12.76
CA SER A 48 -9.77 -1.73 -12.78
C SER A 48 -10.22 -0.78 -13.89
N PRO A 49 -11.29 0.01 -13.70
CA PRO A 49 -11.71 0.98 -14.70
C PRO A 49 -10.59 1.97 -15.04
N ALA A 50 -10.18 1.98 -16.31
CA ALA A 50 -9.13 2.88 -16.81
C ALA A 50 -9.66 4.30 -17.10
N THR A 51 -10.96 4.44 -17.40
CA THR A 51 -11.61 5.72 -17.73
C THR A 51 -12.88 5.92 -16.91
N VAL A 52 -13.34 7.17 -16.79
CA VAL A 52 -14.60 7.52 -16.10
C VAL A 52 -15.79 6.88 -16.79
N ALA A 53 -15.86 6.90 -18.13
CA ALA A 53 -16.92 6.25 -18.89
C ALA A 53 -17.01 4.75 -18.58
N ARG A 54 -15.86 4.06 -18.57
CA ARG A 54 -15.82 2.63 -18.24
C ARG A 54 -16.19 2.36 -16.78
N ALA A 55 -15.81 3.21 -15.85
CA ALA A 55 -16.25 3.11 -14.46
C ALA A 55 -17.78 3.24 -14.35
N VAL A 56 -18.40 4.19 -15.05
CA VAL A 56 -19.87 4.35 -15.06
C VAL A 56 -20.55 3.10 -15.59
N GLU A 57 -20.06 2.51 -16.69
CA GLU A 57 -20.58 1.25 -17.21
C GLU A 57 -20.49 0.11 -16.19
N ILE A 58 -19.31 -0.07 -15.61
CA ILE A 58 -19.07 -1.10 -14.58
C ILE A 58 -20.00 -0.88 -13.38
N PHE A 59 -20.11 0.34 -12.88
CA PHE A 59 -20.98 0.63 -11.74
C PHE A 59 -22.45 0.41 -12.06
N LYS A 60 -22.91 0.73 -13.27
CA LYS A 60 -24.28 0.40 -13.71
C LYS A 60 -24.52 -1.11 -13.68
N VAL A 61 -23.58 -1.89 -14.22
CA VAL A 61 -23.65 -3.36 -14.22
C VAL A 61 -23.72 -3.89 -12.79
N LEU A 62 -22.80 -3.46 -11.92
CA LEU A 62 -22.74 -3.90 -10.52
C LEU A 62 -23.99 -3.53 -9.71
N VAL A 63 -24.60 -2.38 -10.01
CA VAL A 63 -25.88 -1.98 -9.41
C VAL A 63 -27.04 -2.84 -9.91
N SER A 64 -27.05 -3.18 -11.20
CA SER A 64 -28.12 -4.01 -11.79
C SER A 64 -27.98 -5.51 -11.55
N ASN A 65 -26.78 -5.98 -11.19
CA ASN A 65 -26.46 -7.38 -11.06
C ASN A 65 -25.61 -7.62 -9.80
N GLU A 66 -26.30 -7.95 -8.70
CA GLU A 66 -25.68 -8.24 -7.41
C GLU A 66 -24.75 -9.45 -7.46
N VAL A 67 -25.07 -10.46 -8.29
CA VAL A 67 -24.25 -11.66 -8.46
C VAL A 67 -22.88 -11.30 -9.03
N ALA A 68 -22.84 -10.39 -10.01
CA ALA A 68 -21.56 -9.89 -10.54
C ALA A 68 -20.76 -9.14 -9.45
N GLY A 69 -21.43 -8.35 -8.60
CA GLY A 69 -20.81 -7.69 -7.45
C GLY A 69 -20.19 -8.65 -6.45
N ALA A 70 -20.87 -9.75 -6.16
CA ALA A 70 -20.39 -10.79 -5.25
C ALA A 70 -19.15 -11.54 -5.76
N PHE A 71 -18.83 -11.47 -7.06
CA PHE A 71 -17.61 -12.06 -7.63
C PHE A 71 -16.40 -11.13 -7.60
N VAL A 72 -16.59 -9.83 -7.33
CA VAL A 72 -15.47 -8.88 -7.29
C VAL A 72 -14.66 -9.09 -6.02
N LYS A 73 -13.41 -9.52 -6.19
CA LYS A 73 -12.45 -9.68 -5.08
C LYS A 73 -11.44 -8.54 -5.03
N VAL A 74 -11.08 -7.98 -6.18
CA VAL A 74 -10.09 -6.90 -6.29
C VAL A 74 -10.70 -5.73 -7.04
N PHE A 75 -10.76 -4.57 -6.38
CA PHE A 75 -11.29 -3.35 -6.97
C PHE A 75 -10.24 -2.23 -6.96
N ILE A 76 -9.87 -1.74 -8.14
CA ILE A 76 -8.81 -0.74 -8.31
C ILE A 76 -9.36 0.48 -9.05
N ILE A 77 -9.40 1.63 -8.38
CA ILE A 77 -9.77 2.90 -8.98
C ILE A 77 -8.56 3.84 -8.98
N ARG A 78 -8.04 4.10 -10.18
CA ARG A 78 -6.94 5.05 -10.43
C ARG A 78 -7.39 6.34 -11.11
N LEU A 79 -8.69 6.59 -11.14
CA LEU A 79 -9.27 7.74 -11.82
C LEU A 79 -8.92 9.03 -11.07
N ARG A 80 -8.31 9.97 -11.78
CA ARG A 80 -8.18 11.35 -11.31
C ARG A 80 -9.46 12.08 -11.67
N PHE A 81 -9.93 12.90 -10.74
CA PHE A 81 -11.15 13.63 -10.96
C PHE A 81 -10.97 15.09 -10.58
N ASP A 82 -10.85 15.92 -11.60
CA ASP A 82 -10.92 17.37 -11.47
C ASP A 82 -12.41 17.76 -11.61
N GLY A 83 -13.17 17.59 -10.53
CA GLY A 83 -14.60 17.95 -10.49
C GLY A 83 -15.58 16.79 -10.70
N VAL A 84 -15.63 15.83 -9.77
CA VAL A 84 -16.64 14.75 -9.81
C VAL A 84 -18.04 15.30 -9.59
N PHE A 85 -18.96 14.95 -10.48
CA PHE A 85 -20.39 15.17 -10.28
C PHE A 85 -20.92 14.30 -9.13
N LYS A 86 -21.77 14.85 -8.26
CA LYS A 86 -22.43 14.10 -7.17
C LYS A 86 -23.17 12.85 -7.64
N SER A 87 -23.64 12.83 -8.89
CA SER A 87 -24.27 11.66 -9.51
C SER A 87 -23.31 10.49 -9.66
N PHE A 88 -22.05 10.74 -10.00
CA PHE A 88 -21.01 9.72 -10.14
C PHE A 88 -20.65 9.11 -8.77
N THR A 89 -20.41 9.94 -7.74
CA THR A 89 -20.09 9.42 -6.40
C THR A 89 -21.25 8.59 -5.83
N ARG A 90 -22.49 9.02 -6.06
CA ARG A 90 -23.68 8.24 -5.67
C ARG A 90 -23.78 6.91 -6.40
N LEU A 91 -23.50 6.87 -7.70
CA LEU A 91 -23.51 5.63 -8.48
C LEU A 91 -22.40 4.67 -8.00
N MET A 92 -21.21 5.19 -7.76
CA MET A 92 -20.08 4.44 -7.21
C MET A 92 -20.40 3.87 -5.83
N ALA A 93 -20.92 4.68 -4.90
CA ALA A 93 -21.30 4.21 -3.57
C ALA A 93 -22.34 3.08 -3.64
N LYS A 94 -23.36 3.22 -4.49
CA LYS A 94 -24.36 2.16 -4.73
C LYS A 94 -23.73 0.87 -5.26
N ALA A 95 -22.83 0.97 -6.24
CA ALA A 95 -22.15 -0.20 -6.79
C ALA A 95 -21.25 -0.89 -5.75
N LEU A 96 -20.58 -0.11 -4.90
CA LEU A 96 -19.64 -0.64 -3.92
C LEU A 96 -20.32 -1.40 -2.78
N ILE A 97 -21.56 -1.05 -2.41
CA ILE A 97 -22.35 -1.80 -1.43
C ILE A 97 -22.55 -3.26 -1.86
N ASN A 98 -22.57 -3.55 -3.17
CA ASN A 98 -22.76 -4.89 -3.70
C ASN A 98 -21.48 -5.74 -3.70
N LEU A 99 -20.32 -5.19 -3.31
CA LEU A 99 -19.04 -5.90 -3.33
C LEU A 99 -18.80 -6.67 -2.03
N THR A 100 -19.68 -7.62 -1.73
CA THR A 100 -19.68 -8.38 -0.46
C THR A 100 -18.47 -9.31 -0.30
N SER A 101 -17.83 -9.71 -1.40
CA SER A 101 -16.63 -10.55 -1.43
C SER A 101 -15.33 -9.78 -1.63
N LEU A 102 -15.34 -8.45 -1.48
CA LEU A 102 -14.16 -7.63 -1.74
C LEU A 102 -13.03 -7.95 -0.74
N GLU A 103 -11.90 -8.40 -1.27
CA GLU A 103 -10.69 -8.75 -0.51
C GLU A 103 -9.63 -7.63 -0.59
N SER A 104 -9.56 -6.92 -1.72
CA SER A 104 -8.59 -5.85 -1.97
C SER A 104 -9.25 -4.61 -2.56
N LEU A 105 -9.06 -3.47 -1.91
CA LEU A 105 -9.52 -2.15 -2.37
C LEU A 105 -8.33 -1.22 -2.61
N ASN A 106 -8.19 -0.71 -3.82
CA ASN A 106 -7.18 0.29 -4.16
C ASN A 106 -7.82 1.55 -4.72
N CYS A 107 -7.91 2.55 -3.85
CA CYS A 107 -8.51 3.84 -4.07
C CYS A 107 -7.41 4.89 -4.11
N SER A 108 -6.94 5.24 -5.31
CA SER A 108 -5.91 6.27 -5.50
C SER A 108 -6.52 7.62 -5.95
N PHE A 109 -7.74 7.93 -5.50
CA PHE A 109 -8.51 9.11 -5.91
C PHE A 109 -8.54 10.22 -4.84
N SER A 110 -9.12 11.37 -5.20
CA SER A 110 -9.28 12.52 -4.30
C SER A 110 -9.99 12.14 -2.99
N PRO A 111 -9.54 12.68 -1.83
CA PRO A 111 -10.22 12.50 -0.54
C PRO A 111 -11.74 12.77 -0.57
N ARG A 112 -12.19 13.68 -1.44
CA ARG A 112 -13.62 14.04 -1.59
C ARG A 112 -14.48 12.90 -2.13
N VAL A 113 -13.90 12.01 -2.93
CA VAL A 113 -14.62 10.85 -3.48
C VAL A 113 -14.68 9.75 -2.43
N PHE A 114 -13.60 9.61 -1.65
CA PHE A 114 -13.48 8.65 -0.58
C PHE A 114 -14.51 8.85 0.55
N SER A 115 -14.90 10.10 0.83
CA SER A 115 -15.93 10.40 1.85
C SER A 115 -17.24 9.65 1.64
N SER A 116 -17.61 9.35 0.38
CA SER A 116 -18.82 8.57 0.08
C SER A 116 -18.72 7.09 0.47
N LEU A 117 -17.53 6.61 0.80
CA LEU A 117 -17.23 5.22 1.19
C LEU A 117 -16.96 5.05 2.67
N SER A 118 -16.89 6.15 3.43
CA SER A 118 -16.46 6.13 4.83
C SER A 118 -17.32 5.25 5.74
N LEU A 119 -18.60 5.05 5.36
CA LEU A 119 -19.59 4.24 6.08
C LEU A 119 -19.84 2.88 5.42
N THR A 120 -19.16 2.56 4.32
CA THR A 120 -19.30 1.26 3.66
C THR A 120 -18.50 0.21 4.44
N SER A 121 -19.08 -0.97 4.62
CA SER A 121 -18.43 -2.11 5.27
C SER A 121 -18.16 -3.20 4.23
N PHE A 122 -16.94 -3.71 4.22
CA PHE A 122 -16.48 -4.80 3.37
C PHE A 122 -16.00 -5.94 4.29
N PRO A 123 -16.87 -6.92 4.63
CA PRO A 123 -16.57 -7.92 5.65
C PRO A 123 -15.35 -8.79 5.39
N ARG A 124 -14.91 -8.89 4.13
CA ARG A 124 -13.77 -9.70 3.70
C ARG A 124 -12.54 -8.88 3.31
N LEU A 125 -12.53 -7.58 3.61
CA LEU A 125 -11.44 -6.71 3.19
C LEU A 125 -10.15 -7.01 3.96
N LEU A 126 -9.09 -7.32 3.23
CA LEU A 126 -7.77 -7.69 3.76
C LEU A 126 -6.67 -6.72 3.31
N ASP A 127 -6.68 -6.23 2.07
CA ASP A 127 -5.74 -5.22 1.54
C ASP A 127 -6.49 -3.93 1.20
N CYS A 128 -6.03 -2.81 1.74
CA CYS A 128 -6.62 -1.52 1.48
C CYS A 128 -5.54 -0.48 1.16
N LYS A 129 -5.69 0.21 0.03
CA LYS A 129 -4.92 1.40 -0.33
C LYS A 129 -5.86 2.59 -0.50
N ILE A 130 -5.77 3.61 0.35
CA ILE A 130 -6.71 4.75 0.40
C ILE A 130 -5.99 6.07 0.66
N PRO A 131 -6.55 7.23 0.25
CA PRO A 131 -6.07 8.52 0.71
C PRO A 131 -6.27 8.65 2.22
N PHE A 132 -5.31 9.27 2.92
CA PHE A 132 -5.47 9.50 4.34
C PHE A 132 -6.17 10.82 4.63
N CYS A 133 -7.42 10.73 5.09
CA CYS A 133 -8.27 11.86 5.47
C CYS A 133 -9.10 11.52 6.71
N ALA A 134 -9.90 12.46 7.21
CA ALA A 134 -10.77 12.22 8.38
C ALA A 134 -11.73 11.03 8.16
N ASP A 135 -12.29 10.93 6.96
CA ASP A 135 -13.17 9.83 6.55
C ASP A 135 -12.47 8.47 6.52
N ALA A 136 -11.15 8.43 6.27
CA ALA A 136 -10.36 7.21 6.32
C ALA A 136 -10.34 6.62 7.74
N VAL A 137 -10.37 7.45 8.78
CA VAL A 137 -10.40 6.95 10.17
C VAL A 137 -11.72 6.24 10.47
N VAL A 138 -12.85 6.81 10.03
CA VAL A 138 -14.17 6.18 10.17
C VAL A 138 -14.19 4.85 9.41
N PHE A 139 -13.69 4.85 8.18
CA PHE A 139 -13.58 3.65 7.36
C PHE A 139 -12.75 2.56 8.03
N LEU A 140 -11.54 2.89 8.53
CA LEU A 140 -10.65 1.89 9.14
C LEU A 140 -11.25 1.24 10.38
N ARG A 141 -12.06 1.95 11.16
CA ARG A 141 -12.77 1.39 12.32
C ARG A 141 -13.78 0.32 11.94
N LEU A 142 -14.32 0.36 10.72
CA LEU A 142 -15.26 -0.64 10.21
C LEU A 142 -14.56 -1.91 9.68
N HIS A 143 -13.23 -1.92 9.59
CA HIS A 143 -12.46 -3.00 8.96
C HIS A 143 -11.33 -3.53 9.85
N PRO A 144 -11.63 -4.12 11.02
CA PRO A 144 -10.63 -4.65 11.93
C PRO A 144 -9.87 -5.87 11.36
N THR A 145 -10.35 -6.46 10.25
CA THR A 145 -9.76 -7.61 9.55
C THR A 145 -8.62 -7.26 8.60
N LEU A 146 -8.28 -5.98 8.45
CA LEU A 146 -7.24 -5.54 7.53
C LEU A 146 -5.87 -6.14 7.89
N VAL A 147 -5.26 -6.80 6.91
CA VAL A 147 -3.92 -7.38 6.99
C VAL A 147 -2.88 -6.44 6.40
N LYS A 148 -3.24 -5.72 5.32
CA LYS A 148 -2.38 -4.76 4.63
C LYS A 148 -3.08 -3.42 4.49
N LEU A 149 -2.42 -2.35 4.93
CA LEU A 149 -2.92 -0.99 4.82
C LEU A 149 -1.87 -0.09 4.17
N ARG A 150 -2.28 0.63 3.12
CA ARG A 150 -1.47 1.64 2.45
C ARG A 150 -2.21 2.99 2.44
N LEU A 151 -1.72 3.92 3.24
CA LEU A 151 -2.22 5.28 3.31
C LEU A 151 -1.44 6.17 2.36
N ILE A 152 -2.15 6.79 1.42
CA ILE A 152 -1.57 7.77 0.50
C ILE A 152 -1.52 9.11 1.24
N PRO A 153 -0.32 9.69 1.47
CA PRO A 153 -0.20 11.00 2.11
C PRO A 153 -0.86 12.08 1.25
N ASP A 154 -1.69 12.92 1.88
CA ASP A 154 -2.08 14.20 1.31
C ASP A 154 -1.19 15.28 1.93
N PHE A 155 -0.12 15.66 1.22
CA PHE A 155 0.82 16.68 1.68
C PHE A 155 0.23 18.10 1.62
N SER A 156 -0.95 18.29 1.04
CA SER A 156 -1.59 19.60 0.91
C SER A 156 -2.46 19.98 2.11
N LEU A 157 -2.88 19.00 2.92
CA LEU A 157 -3.79 19.21 4.03
C LEU A 157 -3.03 19.31 5.35
N ALA A 158 -3.43 20.28 6.18
CA ALA A 158 -3.01 20.34 7.57
C ALA A 158 -3.29 19.00 8.26
N ARG A 159 -2.41 18.60 9.19
CA ARG A 159 -2.59 17.39 10.01
C ARG A 159 -4.02 17.38 10.55
N PRO A 160 -4.83 16.34 10.28
CA PRO A 160 -6.19 16.33 10.77
C PRO A 160 -6.15 16.32 12.30
N THR A 161 -6.96 17.16 12.93
CA THR A 161 -7.21 17.11 14.37
C THR A 161 -8.12 15.90 14.61
N TYR A 162 -7.53 14.77 14.97
CA TYR A 162 -8.29 13.52 15.11
C TYR A 162 -9.10 13.46 16.40
N SER A 163 -10.25 12.76 16.33
CA SER A 163 -11.03 12.42 17.50
C SER A 163 -10.27 11.42 18.38
N SER A 164 -10.50 11.47 19.69
CA SER A 164 -9.78 10.74 20.73
C SER A 164 -9.89 9.20 20.71
N SER A 165 -10.64 8.61 19.78
CA SER A 165 -10.87 7.16 19.77
C SER A 165 -9.81 6.44 18.93
N PRO A 166 -9.05 5.50 19.52
CA PRO A 166 -7.98 4.79 18.83
C PRO A 166 -8.51 3.94 17.67
N ILE A 167 -7.68 3.76 16.64
CA ILE A 167 -7.95 2.84 15.54
C ILE A 167 -7.38 1.48 15.96
N SER A 168 -8.21 0.43 15.98
CA SER A 168 -7.78 -0.93 16.33
C SER A 168 -7.79 -1.83 15.10
N LEU A 169 -6.60 -2.24 14.64
CA LEU A 169 -6.40 -3.17 13.53
C LEU A 169 -5.52 -4.35 14.01
N PRO A 170 -6.08 -5.28 14.81
CA PRO A 170 -5.29 -6.27 15.55
C PRO A 170 -4.53 -7.26 14.65
N VAL A 171 -5.07 -7.54 13.45
CA VAL A 171 -4.47 -8.49 12.48
C VAL A 171 -3.62 -7.81 11.40
N LEU A 172 -3.39 -6.49 11.52
CA LEU A 172 -2.58 -5.74 10.55
C LEU A 172 -1.12 -6.20 10.62
N ARG A 173 -0.60 -6.69 9.50
CA ARG A 173 0.79 -7.18 9.35
C ARG A 173 1.66 -6.25 8.52
N GLU A 174 1.06 -5.53 7.57
CA GLU A 174 1.78 -4.61 6.69
C GLU A 174 1.13 -3.22 6.73
N PHE A 175 1.93 -2.20 7.05
CA PHE A 175 1.51 -0.80 6.97
C PHE A 175 2.44 -0.02 6.05
N SER A 176 1.86 0.82 5.20
CA SER A 176 2.57 1.84 4.46
C SER A 176 1.85 3.17 4.62
N GLY A 177 2.56 4.25 4.93
CA GLY A 177 1.93 5.55 5.05
C GLY A 177 2.79 6.60 5.73
N PRO A 178 2.22 7.76 6.07
CA PRO A 178 2.92 8.77 6.84
C PRO A 178 3.31 8.25 8.23
N ALA A 179 4.51 8.60 8.71
CA ALA A 179 5.00 8.21 10.04
C ALA A 179 4.04 8.62 11.17
N TRP A 180 3.46 9.82 11.08
CA TRP A 180 2.50 10.31 12.08
C TRP A 180 1.19 9.51 12.09
N ALA A 181 0.78 8.91 10.97
CA ALA A 181 -0.39 8.03 10.91
C ALA A 181 -0.10 6.68 11.57
N ALA A 182 1.13 6.17 11.40
CA ALA A 182 1.57 4.92 12.01
C ALA A 182 1.47 4.97 13.54
N ARG A 183 1.77 6.13 14.14
CA ARG A 183 1.63 6.34 15.59
C ARG A 183 0.23 6.02 16.11
N GLU A 184 -0.81 6.33 15.34
CA GLU A 184 -2.21 6.15 15.79
C GLU A 184 -2.76 4.76 15.47
N ILE A 185 -2.18 4.07 14.49
CA ILE A 185 -2.72 2.82 13.94
C ILE A 185 -1.94 1.59 14.44
N VAL A 186 -0.63 1.71 14.60
CA VAL A 186 0.27 0.57 14.83
C VAL A 186 0.34 0.07 16.28
N PRO A 187 0.24 0.90 17.35
CA PRO A 187 0.46 0.44 18.74
C PRO A 187 -0.43 -0.72 19.24
N HIS A 188 -1.44 -1.15 18.48
CA HIS A 188 -2.34 -2.26 18.81
C HIS A 188 -2.43 -3.34 17.73
N SER A 189 -1.47 -3.35 16.81
CA SER A 189 -1.44 -4.28 15.68
C SER A 189 -0.39 -5.38 15.87
N SER A 190 -0.42 -6.38 14.99
CA SER A 190 0.59 -7.45 14.88
C SER A 190 1.54 -7.16 13.71
N ILE A 191 2.03 -5.93 13.60
CA ILE A 191 2.76 -5.48 12.42
C ILE A 191 4.11 -6.19 12.29
N GLU A 192 4.42 -6.63 11.08
CA GLU A 192 5.69 -7.27 10.72
C GLU A 192 6.52 -6.37 9.81
N VAL A 193 5.84 -5.63 8.92
CA VAL A 193 6.44 -4.77 7.90
C VAL A 193 5.83 -3.38 7.96
N VAL A 194 6.67 -2.36 8.09
CA VAL A 194 6.25 -0.96 8.07
C VAL A 194 7.00 -0.20 6.98
N THR A 195 6.30 0.64 6.23
CA THR A 195 6.87 1.56 5.24
C THR A 195 6.44 2.99 5.54
N LEU A 196 7.34 3.77 6.11
CA LEU A 196 7.03 5.09 6.65
C LEU A 196 7.54 6.19 5.74
N ALA A 197 6.66 7.14 5.41
CA ALA A 197 7.05 8.42 4.85
C ALA A 197 7.24 9.44 5.98
N TRP A 198 8.47 9.91 6.12
CA TRP A 198 8.86 10.89 7.11
C TRP A 198 8.75 12.30 6.53
N ASN A 199 8.15 13.23 7.26
CA ASN A 199 8.14 14.64 6.89
C ASN A 199 9.21 15.36 7.71
N GLU A 200 10.13 16.05 7.04
CA GLU A 200 11.30 16.73 7.62
C GLU A 200 10.95 17.77 8.68
N SER A 201 9.73 18.34 8.62
CA SER A 201 9.39 19.49 9.46
C SER A 201 9.30 19.17 10.97
N PHE A 202 9.43 17.91 11.40
CA PHE A 202 9.24 17.53 12.81
C PHE A 202 10.17 16.40 13.29
N PRO A 203 11.48 16.65 13.46
CA PRO A 203 12.44 15.62 13.90
C PRO A 203 12.10 14.99 15.27
N GLU A 204 11.52 15.77 16.18
CA GLU A 204 11.06 15.28 17.50
C GLU A 204 10.05 14.13 17.39
N THR A 205 9.39 14.00 16.23
CA THR A 205 8.42 12.93 16.00
C THR A 205 9.05 11.56 15.81
N TYR A 206 10.36 11.46 15.52
CA TYR A 206 11.03 10.15 15.37
C TYR A 206 10.87 9.32 16.64
N HIS A 207 11.29 9.85 17.78
CA HIS A 207 11.19 9.12 19.05
C HIS A 207 9.75 8.85 19.43
N ILE A 208 8.82 9.77 19.17
CA ILE A 208 7.40 9.60 19.54
C ILE A 208 6.76 8.48 18.72
N VAL A 209 6.96 8.50 17.40
CA VAL A 209 6.43 7.47 16.48
C VAL A 209 7.08 6.12 16.78
N LEU A 210 8.41 6.10 16.90
CA LEU A 210 9.17 4.88 17.11
C LEU A 210 8.88 4.25 18.49
N ASN A 211 8.75 5.07 19.53
CA ASN A 211 8.33 4.58 20.85
C ASN A 211 6.90 4.01 20.81
N GLY A 212 6.02 4.50 19.91
CA GLY A 212 4.70 3.91 19.68
C GLY A 212 4.77 2.44 19.23
N PHE A 213 5.88 2.01 18.60
CA PHE A 213 6.09 0.62 18.22
C PHE A 213 6.46 -0.30 19.39
N SER A 214 6.78 0.24 20.58
CA SER A 214 7.03 -0.60 21.75
C SER A 214 5.79 -1.38 22.22
N GLY A 215 4.59 -0.95 21.80
CA GLY A 215 3.31 -1.60 22.13
C GLY A 215 2.90 -2.73 21.17
N ILE A 216 3.65 -2.99 20.09
CA ILE A 216 3.31 -4.05 19.13
C ILE A 216 3.45 -5.42 19.80
N GLN A 217 2.49 -6.31 19.54
CA GLN A 217 2.48 -7.67 20.09
C GLN A 217 3.65 -8.54 19.62
N GLN A 218 4.21 -8.22 18.45
CA GLN A 218 5.33 -8.92 17.82
C GLN A 218 6.45 -7.94 17.47
N PRO A 219 7.72 -8.35 17.52
CA PRO A 219 8.82 -7.48 17.14
C PRO A 219 8.73 -7.14 15.65
N LEU A 220 8.74 -5.85 15.34
CA LEU A 220 8.81 -5.34 13.97
C LEU A 220 10.07 -5.89 13.27
N ARG A 221 9.88 -6.57 12.13
CA ARG A 221 10.97 -7.23 11.41
C ARG A 221 11.55 -6.36 10.31
N VAL A 222 10.69 -5.68 9.55
CA VAL A 222 11.09 -4.89 8.38
C VAL A 222 10.59 -3.47 8.51
N MET A 223 11.52 -2.53 8.37
CA MET A 223 11.23 -1.10 8.37
C MET A 223 11.80 -0.46 7.11
N ASN A 224 10.91 0.04 6.26
CA ASN A 224 11.26 0.83 5.10
C ASN A 224 10.97 2.30 5.40
N ASN A 225 11.90 3.17 5.07
CA ASN A 225 11.85 4.57 5.45
C ASN A 225 12.05 5.43 4.21
N LEU A 226 11.05 6.21 3.86
CA LEU A 226 11.17 7.27 2.87
C LEU A 226 11.48 8.57 3.61
N VAL A 227 12.71 9.04 3.47
CA VAL A 227 13.23 10.28 4.06
C VAL A 227 13.54 11.29 2.97
N PHE A 228 13.67 12.56 3.33
CA PHE A 228 14.02 13.63 2.39
C PHE A 228 15.40 14.21 2.72
N THR A 229 15.79 14.22 4.00
CA THR A 229 17.14 14.54 4.49
C THR A 229 17.84 13.31 5.08
N TRP A 230 19.17 13.38 5.13
CA TRP A 230 19.97 12.48 5.94
C TRP A 230 20.04 13.07 7.35
N ASP A 231 19.39 12.42 8.31
CA ASP A 231 19.35 12.89 9.70
C ASP A 231 20.01 11.85 10.64
N PRO A 232 21.14 12.19 11.28
CA PRO A 232 21.78 11.35 12.30
C PRO A 232 20.84 10.97 13.45
N VAL A 233 19.96 11.88 13.89
CA VAL A 233 19.04 11.68 15.02
C VAL A 233 18.03 10.58 14.69
N PHE A 234 17.61 10.49 13.44
CA PHE A 234 16.69 9.47 12.97
C PHE A 234 17.26 8.06 13.14
N LEU A 235 18.53 7.83 12.76
CA LEU A 235 19.19 6.54 12.91
C LEU A 235 19.33 6.13 14.37
N LEU A 236 19.78 7.06 15.21
CA LEU A 236 19.92 6.83 16.65
C LEU A 236 18.57 6.53 17.30
N ALA A 237 17.49 7.15 16.82
CA ALA A 237 16.13 6.86 17.27
C ALA A 237 15.69 5.44 16.87
N ILE A 238 16.00 4.97 15.66
CA ILE A 238 15.73 3.58 15.24
C ILE A 238 16.49 2.61 16.15
N ALA A 239 17.80 2.80 16.32
CA ALA A 239 18.63 1.93 17.15
C ALA A 239 18.10 1.82 18.59
N LYS A 240 17.73 2.96 19.19
CA LYS A 240 17.20 3.01 20.55
C LYS A 240 15.86 2.29 20.71
N HIS A 241 14.93 2.48 19.77
CA HIS A 241 13.53 2.05 19.94
C HIS A 241 13.21 0.72 19.26
N LEU A 242 14.01 0.31 18.27
CA LEU A 242 13.81 -0.91 17.48
C LEU A 242 15.07 -1.80 17.45
N PRO A 243 15.64 -2.18 18.60
CA PRO A 243 16.90 -2.95 18.64
C PRO A 243 16.79 -4.35 18.01
N ARG A 244 15.57 -4.86 17.82
CA ARG A 244 15.27 -6.18 17.24
C ARG A 244 14.95 -6.15 15.73
N LEU A 245 15.17 -5.01 15.08
CA LEU A 245 14.88 -4.84 13.66
C LEU A 245 15.81 -5.72 12.81
N ALA A 246 15.24 -6.54 11.91
CA ALA A 246 16.02 -7.43 11.05
C ALA A 246 16.39 -6.78 9.72
N VAL A 247 15.51 -5.94 9.18
CA VAL A 247 15.71 -5.25 7.89
C VAL A 247 15.38 -3.77 8.05
N CYS A 248 16.34 -2.91 7.74
CA CYS A 248 16.16 -1.47 7.70
C CYS A 248 16.55 -0.93 6.32
N ASN A 249 15.57 -0.40 5.59
CA ASN A 249 15.79 0.24 4.31
C ASN A 249 15.51 1.73 4.44
N ILE A 250 16.42 2.56 3.96
CA ILE A 250 16.27 4.01 3.96
C ILE A 250 16.39 4.50 2.51
N TRP A 251 15.34 5.15 2.05
CA TRP A 251 15.21 5.72 0.73
C TRP A 251 15.18 7.24 0.87
N LYS A 252 16.22 7.93 0.41
CA LYS A 252 16.24 9.39 0.37
C LYS A 252 15.67 9.90 -0.94
N MET A 253 14.60 10.68 -0.86
CA MET A 253 14.04 11.41 -1.98
C MET A 253 14.95 12.61 -2.30
N VAL A 254 15.62 12.58 -3.44
CA VAL A 254 16.47 13.69 -3.89
C VAL A 254 15.58 14.78 -4.50
N THR A 255 15.41 15.88 -3.77
CA THR A 255 14.67 17.08 -4.23
C THR A 255 15.59 18.15 -4.82
N ALA A 256 16.87 18.17 -4.43
CA ALA A 256 17.94 19.01 -4.99
C ALA A 256 19.29 18.28 -4.92
N TRP A 257 20.21 18.60 -5.83
CA TRP A 257 21.57 18.04 -5.82
C TRP A 257 22.34 18.51 -4.59
N PRO A 258 23.06 17.63 -3.86
CA PRO A 258 23.57 17.96 -2.54
C PRO A 258 24.87 18.78 -2.61
N GLY A 259 24.90 19.90 -1.87
CA GLY A 259 26.10 20.47 -1.25
C GLY A 259 26.16 20.09 0.24
N ASP A 260 25.69 18.89 0.58
CA ASP A 260 25.10 18.57 1.87
C ASP A 260 26.10 17.83 2.78
N ASN A 261 26.76 18.55 3.70
CA ASN A 261 27.68 18.01 4.72
C ASN A 261 26.99 17.01 5.69
N THR A 262 25.68 16.84 5.58
CA THR A 262 24.86 15.96 6.43
C THR A 262 25.14 14.47 6.20
N LEU A 263 25.71 14.09 5.05
CA LEU A 263 26.00 12.70 4.73
C LEU A 263 27.10 12.10 5.63
N GLU A 264 28.17 12.85 5.92
CA GLU A 264 29.25 12.37 6.80
C GLU A 264 28.75 12.14 8.23
N ALA A 265 28.03 13.13 8.78
CA ALA A 265 27.39 13.00 10.09
C ALA A 265 26.41 11.82 10.15
N PHE A 266 25.68 11.57 9.07
CA PHE A 266 24.79 10.41 8.97
C PHE A 266 25.55 9.08 8.97
N TYR A 267 26.68 9.00 8.25
CA TYR A 267 27.54 7.81 8.27
C TYR A 267 28.14 7.54 9.65
N ASP A 268 28.58 8.57 10.38
CA ASP A 268 29.12 8.39 11.73
C ASP A 268 28.03 7.95 12.73
N ALA A 269 26.83 8.50 12.61
CA ALA A 269 25.68 8.02 13.38
C ALA A 269 25.30 6.58 13.00
N LEU A 270 25.41 6.19 11.72
CA LEU A 270 25.17 4.82 11.29
C LEU A 270 26.17 3.84 11.93
N LYS A 271 27.46 4.18 11.97
CA LYS A 271 28.48 3.35 12.64
C LYS A 271 28.16 3.15 14.12
N THR A 272 27.62 4.17 14.78
CA THR A 272 27.20 4.07 16.19
C THR A 272 25.93 3.23 16.32
N ALA A 273 24.89 3.56 15.55
CA ALA A 273 23.58 2.92 15.60
C ALA A 273 23.61 1.41 15.27
N ILE A 274 24.49 0.99 14.35
CA ILE A 274 24.56 -0.41 13.92
C ILE A 274 25.03 -1.35 15.05
N LEU A 275 25.82 -0.83 16.00
CA LEU A 275 26.30 -1.59 17.16
C LEU A 275 25.15 -1.96 18.10
N ASP A 276 24.14 -1.09 18.20
CA ASP A 276 22.94 -1.32 19.03
C ASP A 276 21.92 -2.22 18.33
N LEU A 277 21.95 -2.29 16.99
CA LEU A 277 21.04 -3.07 16.15
C LEU A 277 21.54 -4.52 15.97
N THR A 278 21.70 -5.24 17.07
CA THR A 278 22.28 -6.60 17.12
C THR A 278 21.55 -7.66 16.28
N HIS A 279 20.29 -7.43 15.90
CA HIS A 279 19.49 -8.33 15.07
C HIS A 279 19.44 -7.95 13.58
N LEU A 280 20.11 -6.86 13.19
CA LEU A 280 20.06 -6.35 11.84
C LEU A 280 20.81 -7.27 10.87
N VAL A 281 20.08 -7.79 9.89
CA VAL A 281 20.62 -8.65 8.83
C VAL A 281 20.86 -7.84 7.56
N ILE A 282 19.93 -6.94 7.24
CA ILE A 282 19.97 -6.13 6.02
C ILE A 282 19.82 -4.67 6.39
N PHE A 283 20.79 -3.87 5.97
CA PHE A 283 20.72 -2.42 5.98
C PHE A 283 20.95 -1.91 4.56
N SER A 284 20.03 -1.11 4.03
CA SER A 284 20.21 -0.47 2.73
C SER A 284 19.90 1.01 2.77
N CYS A 285 20.72 1.81 2.09
CA CYS A 285 20.49 3.22 1.83
C CYS A 285 20.44 3.44 0.32
N THR A 286 19.32 3.92 -0.21
CA THR A 286 19.17 4.19 -1.64
C THR A 286 18.76 5.64 -1.87
N LEU A 287 19.39 6.29 -2.85
CA LEU A 287 18.96 7.58 -3.36
C LEU A 287 17.88 7.37 -4.42
N ILE A 288 16.69 7.90 -4.18
CA ILE A 288 15.62 7.94 -5.17
C ILE A 288 15.67 9.31 -5.84
N CYS A 289 16.28 9.35 -7.04
CA CYS A 289 16.21 10.53 -7.89
C CYS A 289 14.80 10.62 -8.50
N ARG A 290 14.13 11.76 -8.31
CA ARG A 290 12.94 12.07 -9.10
C ARG A 290 13.37 12.16 -10.57
N CYS A 291 13.06 11.15 -11.38
CA CYS A 291 12.91 11.41 -12.80
C CYS A 291 11.75 12.41 -12.92
N LEU A 292 12.08 13.65 -13.27
CA LEU A 292 11.13 14.70 -13.64
C LEU A 292 10.28 14.23 -14.83
N ARG A 293 9.30 13.37 -14.59
CA ARG A 293 8.09 13.27 -15.43
C ARG A 293 7.05 14.12 -14.73
N ILE A 294 6.87 15.31 -15.29
CA ILE A 294 5.83 16.28 -14.96
C ILE A 294 4.49 15.51 -14.78
N GLY A 295 3.92 15.51 -13.57
CA GLY A 295 2.49 15.27 -13.35
C GLY A 295 2.01 13.87 -12.87
N ILE A 296 2.78 13.06 -12.14
CA ILE A 296 2.26 11.81 -11.53
C ILE A 296 2.51 11.76 -10.00
N PRO A 297 1.47 11.87 -9.13
CA PRO A 297 1.59 11.52 -7.71
C PRO A 297 1.90 10.03 -7.51
N PHE A 298 2.69 9.75 -6.48
CA PHE A 298 3.18 8.43 -6.07
C PHE A 298 2.09 7.34 -6.09
N GLY A 299 2.04 6.59 -7.17
CA GLY A 299 1.28 5.35 -7.28
C GLY A 299 2.26 4.19 -7.35
N SER A 300 2.41 3.45 -6.24
CA SER A 300 3.21 2.21 -6.15
C SER A 300 4.73 2.42 -6.16
N LEU A 301 5.38 2.18 -5.02
CA LEU A 301 6.84 2.05 -4.92
C LEU A 301 7.40 0.85 -5.72
N ALA A 302 6.55 0.02 -6.31
CA ALA A 302 6.97 -1.10 -7.15
C ALA A 302 7.35 -0.70 -8.59
N ASP A 303 7.09 0.55 -9.04
CA ASP A 303 7.29 0.97 -10.43
C ASP A 303 8.52 1.91 -10.65
N VAL A 304 9.44 1.99 -9.68
CA VAL A 304 10.66 2.82 -9.80
C VAL A 304 11.80 2.03 -10.46
N HIS A 305 11.76 1.88 -11.78
CA HIS A 305 12.88 1.34 -12.57
C HIS A 305 13.76 2.46 -13.13
N THR A 306 14.52 3.12 -12.24
CA THR A 306 15.84 3.75 -12.50
C THR A 306 16.37 4.27 -11.17
N CYS A 307 16.89 3.35 -10.34
CA CYS A 307 17.67 3.69 -9.15
C CYS A 307 19.17 3.54 -9.46
N GLN A 308 19.98 4.50 -9.02
CA GLN A 308 21.36 4.17 -8.65
C GLN A 308 21.26 3.43 -7.32
N GLN A 309 21.30 2.11 -7.40
CA GLN A 309 21.34 1.24 -6.23
C GLN A 309 22.77 1.26 -5.70
N TYR A 310 22.97 1.83 -4.51
CA TYR A 310 24.19 1.61 -3.74
C TYR A 310 23.98 0.31 -2.98
N ASP A 311 24.37 -0.81 -3.58
CA ASP A 311 24.38 -2.10 -2.90
C ASP A 311 25.44 -2.06 -1.81
N VAL A 312 25.00 -1.99 -0.56
CA VAL A 312 25.86 -2.29 0.60
C VAL A 312 25.92 -3.81 0.66
N ALA A 313 27.10 -4.38 0.35
CA ALA A 313 27.33 -5.81 0.40
C ALA A 313 26.94 -6.40 1.78
N PRO A 314 26.51 -7.67 1.86
CA PRO A 314 26.24 -8.34 3.13
C PRO A 314 27.46 -8.22 4.05
N TRP A 315 27.22 -7.69 5.25
CA TRP A 315 28.24 -7.21 6.19
C TRP A 315 29.23 -8.34 6.56
N ARG A 316 30.39 -8.35 5.91
CA ARG A 316 31.58 -9.14 6.28
C ARG A 316 32.75 -8.19 6.50
N GLY A 317 32.72 -7.42 7.58
CA GLY A 317 33.91 -6.82 8.21
C GLY A 317 34.77 -5.81 7.44
N GLU A 318 34.62 -5.60 6.12
CA GLU A 318 35.44 -4.65 5.35
C GLU A 318 34.60 -3.87 4.32
N LEU A 319 34.60 -2.54 4.45
CA LEU A 319 33.89 -1.62 3.56
C LEU A 319 34.82 -1.18 2.42
N LEU A 320 34.58 -1.71 1.22
CA LEU A 320 35.03 -1.09 -0.03
C LEU A 320 33.89 -0.25 -0.60
N VAL A 321 33.95 1.07 -0.36
CA VAL A 321 33.12 2.03 -1.10
C VAL A 321 33.83 2.32 -2.42
N SER A 322 33.46 1.62 -3.48
CA SER A 322 33.87 1.99 -4.84
C SER A 322 32.74 2.79 -5.50
N PRO A 323 32.94 4.08 -5.82
CA PRO A 323 32.06 4.73 -6.79
C PRO A 323 32.27 4.03 -8.15
N ARG A 324 31.21 3.48 -8.74
CA ARG A 324 31.24 3.13 -10.17
C ARG A 324 31.14 4.43 -10.95
N SER A 325 32.26 4.91 -11.47
CA SER A 325 32.30 5.91 -12.52
C SER A 325 31.61 5.34 -13.78
N ARG A 326 30.77 6.16 -14.39
CA ARG A 326 30.54 6.12 -15.85
C ARG A 326 31.34 7.24 -16.46
#